data_AF-A0A9Q9C538-F1
#
_entry.id   AF-A0A9Q9C538-F1
#
_cell.length_a   1.000
_cell.length_b   1.000
_cell.length_c   1.000
_cell.angle_alpha   90.00
_cell.angle_beta   90.00
_cell.angle_gamma   90.00
#
_symmetry.space_group_name_H-M   'P 1'
#
loop_
_entity.id
_entity.type
_entity.pdbx_description
1 polymer ?
#
loop_
_entity_poly.entity_id
_entity_poly.type
_entity_poly.pdbx_seq_one_letter_code
_entity_poly.pdbx_strand_id
1 'polypeptide(L)'
;MSTEDVSQDIGKRFKSLLSKRKKLRKQIQSIEKEMFKYETVYLEMTQGSPLTRNVEYYVSNRTDKKKHNVDDRMRIFNKNFPRVD
;
A
#
# COMPACT_ATOMS: atom_id res chain seq x y z
N MET A 1 -44.71 -13.17 -5.41
CA MET A 1 -43.45 -13.31 -4.65
C MET A 1 -43.72 -12.83 -3.24
N SER A 2 -43.51 -13.69 -2.26
CA SER A 2 -43.84 -13.48 -0.86
C SER A 2 -42.93 -12.41 -0.25
N THR A 3 -43.46 -11.55 0.62
CA THR A 3 -42.70 -10.50 1.31
C THR A 3 -41.56 -11.08 2.17
N GLU A 4 -41.73 -12.30 2.64
CA GLU A 4 -40.74 -13.07 3.40
C GLU A 4 -39.52 -13.48 2.55
N ASP A 5 -39.73 -13.80 1.26
CA ASP A 5 -38.65 -14.16 0.33
C ASP A 5 -37.74 -12.95 0.05
N VAL A 6 -38.34 -11.75 -0.10
CA VAL A 6 -37.61 -10.51 -0.32
C VAL A 6 -36.75 -10.14 0.91
N SER A 7 -37.31 -10.32 2.11
CA SER A 7 -36.61 -10.00 3.37
C SER A 7 -35.43 -10.95 3.64
N GLN A 8 -35.59 -12.24 3.34
CA GLN A 8 -34.48 -13.21 3.42
C GLN A 8 -33.36 -12.91 2.42
N ASP A 9 -33.69 -12.47 1.21
CA ASP A 9 -32.70 -12.19 0.17
C ASP A 9 -31.88 -10.92 0.48
N ILE A 10 -32.52 -9.91 1.06
CA ILE A 10 -31.85 -8.72 1.62
C ILE A 10 -30.88 -9.12 2.74
N GLY A 11 -31.29 -10.00 3.65
CA GLY A 11 -30.44 -10.50 4.73
C GLY A 11 -29.19 -11.25 4.22
N LYS A 12 -29.34 -12.08 3.19
CA LYS A 12 -28.22 -12.77 2.53
C LYS A 12 -27.28 -11.78 1.85
N ARG A 13 -27.82 -10.79 1.12
CA ARG A 13 -27.05 -9.74 0.45
C ARG A 13 -26.27 -8.90 1.45
N PHE A 14 -26.87 -8.52 2.58
CA PHE A 14 -26.20 -7.77 3.64
C PHE A 14 -25.03 -8.54 4.25
N LYS A 15 -25.23 -9.82 4.60
CA LYS A 15 -24.14 -10.68 5.10
C LYS A 15 -23.00 -10.83 4.08
N SER A 16 -23.33 -10.99 2.81
CA SER A 16 -22.35 -11.04 1.73
C SER A 16 -21.53 -9.75 1.65
N LEU A 17 -22.19 -8.59 1.66
CA LEU A 17 -21.53 -7.28 1.65
C LEU A 17 -20.63 -7.08 2.88
N LEU A 18 -21.08 -7.50 4.06
CA LEU A 18 -20.28 -7.42 5.29
C LEU A 18 -19.01 -8.28 5.19
N SER A 19 -19.14 -9.48 4.64
CA SER A 19 -18.00 -10.38 4.39
C SER A 19 -17.03 -9.79 3.37
N LYS A 20 -17.54 -9.17 2.30
CA LYS A 20 -16.76 -8.47 1.28
C LYS A 20 -16.00 -7.30 1.89
N ARG A 21 -16.65 -6.50 2.74
CA ARG A 21 -16.01 -5.39 3.48
C ARG A 21 -14.84 -5.90 4.32
N LYS A 22 -15.02 -7.00 5.05
CA LYS A 22 -13.96 -7.61 5.88
C LYS A 22 -12.78 -8.10 5.01
N LYS A 23 -13.06 -8.73 3.87
CA LYS A 23 -12.02 -9.18 2.92
C LYS A 23 -11.24 -8.00 2.33
N LEU A 24 -11.96 -6.97 1.86
CA LEU A 24 -11.33 -5.77 1.30
C LEU A 24 -10.42 -5.06 2.31
N ARG A 25 -10.84 -4.95 3.58
CA ARG A 25 -9.99 -4.38 4.64
C ARG A 25 -8.68 -5.16 4.83
N LYS A 26 -8.76 -6.49 4.82
CA LYS A 26 -7.54 -7.33 4.90
C LYS A 26 -6.65 -7.16 3.67
N GLN A 27 -7.24 -7.06 2.49
CA GLN A 27 -6.49 -6.83 1.25
C GLN A 27 -5.78 -5.47 1.26
N ILE A 28 -6.46 -4.40 1.69
CA ILE A 28 -5.86 -3.07 1.85
C ILE A 28 -4.64 -3.15 2.78
N GLN A 29 -4.80 -3.76 3.97
CA GLN A 29 -3.68 -3.93 4.90
C GLN A 29 -2.52 -4.75 4.32
N SER A 30 -2.82 -5.75 3.50
CA SER A 30 -1.80 -6.56 2.82
C SER A 30 -1.03 -5.73 1.79
N ILE A 31 -1.76 -4.97 0.96
CA ILE A 31 -1.18 -4.11 -0.07
C ILE A 31 -0.31 -3.02 0.57
N GLU A 32 -0.77 -2.39 1.65
CA GLU A 32 0.00 -1.37 2.36
C GLU A 32 1.31 -1.93 2.95
N LYS A 33 1.28 -3.15 3.49
CA LYS A 33 2.50 -3.82 3.97
C LYS A 33 3.48 -4.14 2.84
N GLU A 34 2.97 -4.63 1.71
CA GLU A 34 3.79 -4.90 0.53
C GLU A 34 4.39 -3.61 -0.04
N MET A 35 3.59 -2.55 -0.16
CA MET A 35 4.05 -1.23 -0.57
C MET A 35 5.16 -0.72 0.35
N PHE A 36 4.99 -0.81 1.68
CA PHE A 36 6.03 -0.43 2.63
C PHE A 36 7.33 -1.20 2.38
N LYS A 37 7.23 -2.53 2.24
CA LYS A 37 8.37 -3.41 2.03
C LYS A 37 9.13 -3.04 0.75
N TYR A 38 8.43 -2.92 -0.38
CA TYR A 38 9.07 -2.57 -1.64
C TYR A 38 9.64 -1.15 -1.61
N GLU A 39 8.92 -0.19 -1.06
CA GLU A 39 9.40 1.18 -0.93
C GLU A 39 10.66 1.27 -0.06
N THR A 40 10.74 0.51 1.04
CA THR A 40 11.97 0.38 1.84
C THR A 40 13.12 -0.18 1.01
N VAL A 41 12.91 -1.32 0.33
CA VAL A 41 13.95 -1.94 -0.50
C VAL A 41 14.48 -0.97 -1.54
N TYR A 42 13.59 -0.23 -2.21
CA TYR A 42 13.99 0.74 -3.22
C TYR A 42 14.71 1.94 -2.62
N LEU A 43 14.22 2.51 -1.52
CA LEU A 43 14.90 3.62 -0.85
C LEU A 43 16.28 3.22 -0.33
N GLU A 44 16.46 1.99 0.15
CA GLU A 44 17.77 1.49 0.56
C GLU A 44 18.71 1.30 -0.64
N MET A 45 18.21 0.72 -1.74
CA MET A 45 18.96 0.54 -2.98
C MET A 45 19.43 1.87 -3.59
N THR A 46 18.56 2.89 -3.56
CA THR A 46 18.85 4.21 -4.12
C THR A 46 19.48 5.17 -3.11
N GLN A 47 19.84 4.70 -1.91
CA GLN A 47 20.35 5.50 -0.81
C GLN A 47 19.49 6.75 -0.55
N GLY A 48 18.18 6.60 -0.36
CA GLY A 48 17.27 7.69 -0.03
C GLY A 48 17.00 8.67 -1.17
N SER A 49 17.49 8.44 -2.39
CA SER A 49 17.03 9.18 -3.57
C SER A 49 15.73 8.55 -4.09
N PRO A 50 14.56 9.21 -3.99
CA PRO A 50 13.32 8.64 -4.50
C PRO A 50 13.46 8.34 -5.99
N LEU A 51 12.90 7.21 -6.43
CA LEU A 51 12.85 6.79 -7.83
C LEU A 51 12.34 7.90 -8.78
N THR A 52 11.49 8.79 -8.27
CA THR A 52 10.91 9.93 -9.00
C THR A 52 11.85 11.12 -9.16
N ARG A 53 12.97 11.17 -8.43
CA ARG A 53 13.92 12.31 -8.46
C ARG A 53 15.23 12.02 -9.18
N ASN A 54 15.61 10.74 -9.37
CA ASN A 54 16.93 10.40 -9.86
C ASN A 54 16.88 9.57 -11.16
N VAL A 55 16.47 10.23 -12.26
CA VAL A 55 16.53 9.66 -13.62
C VAL A 55 17.99 9.32 -13.99
N GLU A 56 18.95 10.08 -13.49
CA GLU A 56 20.38 9.88 -13.72
C GLU A 56 20.88 8.52 -13.21
N TYR A 57 20.33 7.98 -12.12
CA TYR A 57 20.68 6.63 -11.66
C TYR A 57 20.36 5.57 -12.73
N TYR A 58 19.21 5.68 -13.39
CA TYR A 58 18.80 4.74 -14.44
C TYR A 58 19.61 4.87 -15.73
N VAL A 59 20.02 6.08 -16.08
CA VAL A 59 20.73 6.35 -17.33
C VAL A 59 22.22 6.06 -17.20
N SER A 60 22.81 6.36 -16.04
CA SER A 60 24.27 6.38 -15.88
C SER A 60 24.82 5.23 -15.04
N ASN A 61 23.98 4.53 -14.26
CA ASN A 61 24.42 3.56 -13.24
C ASN A 61 25.48 4.12 -12.26
N ARG A 62 25.65 5.44 -12.21
CA ARG A 62 26.59 6.12 -11.32
C ARG A 62 25.86 6.53 -10.05
N THR A 63 26.19 5.87 -8.95
CA THR A 63 25.83 6.34 -7.61
C THR A 63 26.93 7.28 -7.15
N ASP A 64 26.64 8.58 -7.08
CA ASP A 64 27.47 9.47 -6.28
C ASP A 64 27.40 8.98 -4.82
N LYS A 65 28.53 8.46 -4.34
CA LYS A 65 28.67 7.60 -3.14
C LYS A 65 28.48 8.34 -1.81
N LYS A 66 27.55 9.28 -1.71
CA LYS A 66 27.19 9.86 -0.41
C LYS A 66 26.09 9.00 0.20
N LYS A 67 26.47 8.15 1.17
CA LYS A 67 25.52 7.40 2.00
C LYS A 67 24.50 8.37 2.59
N HIS A 68 23.30 8.34 2.06
CA HIS A 68 22.17 9.08 2.59
C HIS A 68 21.39 8.17 3.54
N ASN A 69 21.11 8.67 4.75
CA ASN A 69 20.22 7.99 5.67
C ASN A 69 18.80 8.05 5.08
N VAL A 70 18.17 6.89 4.93
CA VAL A 70 16.77 6.78 4.53
C VAL A 70 15.90 7.33 5.65
N ASP A 71 15.14 8.39 5.36
CA ASP A 71 14.15 8.99 6.24
C ASP A 71 12.75 8.58 5.77
N ASP A 72 11.82 8.35 6.69
CA ASP A 72 10.42 8.05 6.36
C ASP A 72 9.75 9.18 5.58
N ARG A 73 10.24 10.43 5.71
CA ARG A 73 9.79 11.56 4.88
C ARG A 73 10.05 11.37 3.38
N MET A 74 10.96 10.46 3.02
CA MET A 74 11.28 10.14 1.62
C MET A 74 10.27 9.17 1.00
N ARG A 75 9.38 8.57 1.81
CA ARG A 75 8.30 7.71 1.33
C ARG A 75 7.20 8.57 0.70
N ILE A 76 6.91 8.31 -0.56
CA ILE A 76 5.88 9.02 -1.32
C ILE A 76 4.61 8.20 -1.47
N PHE A 77 4.73 6.87 -1.39
CA PHE A 77 3.63 5.94 -1.58
C PHE A 77 2.96 5.57 -0.26
N ASN A 78 3.73 5.39 0.81
CA ASN A 78 3.20 4.94 2.10
C ASN A 78 3.44 5.93 3.25
N LYS A 79 2.91 7.16 3.10
CA LYS A 79 3.13 8.28 4.02
C LYS A 79 2.57 8.09 5.43
N ASN A 80 1.51 7.30 5.57
CA ASN A 80 0.75 7.16 6.81
C ASN A 80 0.97 5.80 7.48
N PHE A 81 2.05 5.10 7.15
CA PHE A 81 2.33 3.75 7.66
C PHE A 81 3.38 3.77 8.78
N PRO A 82 3.21 2.95 9.84
CA PRO A 82 2.02 2.15 10.13
C PRO A 82 0.83 3.04 10.51
N ARG A 83 -0.37 2.72 10.01
CA ARG A 83 -1.59 3.43 10.42
C ARG A 83 -1.81 3.17 11.91
N VAL A 84 -2.00 4.23 12.69
CA VAL A 84 -2.27 4.17 14.13
C VAL A 84 -3.77 4.00 14.43
N ASP A 85 -4.53 3.49 13.46
CA ASP A 85 -5.99 3.29 13.56
C ASP A 85 -6.38 2.27 14.65
#